data_AF-A0A938SQP4-F1
#
_entry.id   AF-A0A938SQP4-F1
#
_cell.length_a   1.000
_cell.length_b   1.000
_cell.length_c   1.000
_cell.angle_alpha   90.00
_cell.angle_beta   90.00
_cell.angle_gamma   90.00
#
_symmetry.space_group_name_H-M   'P 1'
#
loop_
_entity.id
_entity.type
_entity.pdbx_description
1 polymer ?
#
loop_
_entity_poly.entity_id
_entity_poly.type
_entity_poly.pdbx_seq_one_letter_code
_entity_poly.pdbx_strand_id
1 'polypeptide(L)'
;MAKLFLILFLISTFARVSPVRAETIARCGQGWLESIDGYAVLHLRGTPYEMGYQHGALMKEHCRSNVDYLIHRKGGELVEVGPLKLSPRAAIDGILAVQRRHVPAYFFEEMDGLAAGAGLDKNDIYAANFIPELFHCSGFAVMGSATRDGTLYHGRVLDYAIDWRLQEHAVLIVAEPEGGIPFVNVTYAGFIGSVTGMNAQHVAIGEMGGGGLGHWDGVPMAV
;
A
#
# COMPACT_ATOMS: atom_id res chain seq x y z
N MET A 1 -47.39 -6.51 54.19
CA MET A 1 -46.06 -6.36 53.57
C MET A 1 -45.94 -7.36 52.44
N ALA A 2 -46.25 -6.96 51.20
CA ALA A 2 -46.13 -7.80 50.02
C ALA A 2 -44.83 -7.42 49.28
N LYS A 3 -43.91 -8.38 49.11
CA LYS A 3 -42.67 -8.20 48.35
C LYS A 3 -42.96 -8.44 46.86
N LEU A 4 -42.83 -7.38 46.06
CA LEU A 4 -42.92 -7.41 44.61
C LEU A 4 -41.57 -7.90 44.05
N PHE A 5 -41.53 -9.08 43.44
CA PHE A 5 -40.36 -9.57 42.71
C PHE A 5 -40.39 -9.01 41.29
N LEU A 6 -39.45 -8.13 40.97
CA LEU A 6 -39.23 -7.62 39.62
C LEU A 6 -38.29 -8.59 38.88
N ILE A 7 -38.84 -9.37 37.95
CA ILE A 7 -38.05 -10.20 37.03
C ILE A 7 -37.58 -9.30 35.88
N LEU A 8 -36.30 -8.91 35.90
CA LEU A 8 -35.66 -8.27 34.75
C LEU A 8 -35.38 -9.34 33.67
N PHE A 9 -36.08 -9.26 32.54
CA PHE A 9 -35.67 -9.95 31.32
C PHE A 9 -34.48 -9.19 30.71
N LEU A 10 -33.27 -9.75 30.87
CA LEU A 10 -32.11 -9.38 30.07
C LEU A 10 -32.35 -9.83 28.62
N ILE A 11 -32.85 -8.93 27.79
CA ILE A 11 -32.84 -9.12 26.33
C ILE A 11 -31.38 -8.95 25.88
N SER A 12 -30.70 -10.06 25.62
CA SER A 12 -29.39 -10.01 24.97
C SER A 12 -29.60 -9.57 23.52
N THR A 13 -29.35 -8.30 23.25
CA THR A 13 -29.18 -7.83 21.87
C THR A 13 -27.87 -8.41 21.35
N PHE A 14 -27.92 -9.61 20.79
CA PHE A 14 -26.91 -10.04 19.84
C PHE A 14 -26.98 -9.08 18.67
N ALA A 15 -26.06 -8.11 18.60
CA ALA A 15 -25.82 -7.37 17.39
C ALA A 15 -25.50 -8.40 16.30
N ARG A 16 -26.45 -8.67 15.41
CA ARG A 16 -26.20 -9.47 14.23
C ARG A 16 -25.15 -8.69 13.43
N VAL A 17 -23.91 -9.16 13.46
CA VAL A 17 -22.88 -8.72 12.53
C VAL A 17 -23.48 -8.99 11.15
N SER A 18 -23.71 -7.93 10.37
CA SER A 18 -24.18 -8.08 8.99
C SER A 18 -23.21 -9.00 8.26
N PRO A 19 -23.70 -9.95 7.43
CA PRO A 19 -22.79 -10.79 6.66
C PRO A 19 -21.91 -9.88 5.80
N VAL A 20 -20.60 -10.10 5.86
CA VAL A 20 -19.62 -9.43 5.01
C VAL A 20 -20.06 -9.59 3.56
N ARG A 21 -20.25 -8.47 2.85
CA ARG A 21 -20.63 -8.51 1.44
C ARG A 21 -19.35 -8.52 0.61
N ALA A 22 -18.98 -9.72 0.17
CA ALA A 22 -17.86 -9.95 -0.73
C ALA A 22 -18.37 -10.23 -2.15
N GLU A 23 -17.82 -9.53 -3.15
CA GLU A 23 -18.18 -9.67 -4.55
C GLU A 23 -16.92 -9.69 -5.42
N THR A 24 -16.65 -10.80 -6.10
CA THR A 24 -15.56 -10.86 -7.09
C THR A 24 -15.92 -10.01 -8.30
N ILE A 25 -15.11 -8.99 -8.58
CA ILE A 25 -15.30 -8.03 -9.67
C ILE A 25 -14.68 -8.56 -10.98
N ALA A 26 -13.45 -9.06 -10.92
CA ALA A 26 -12.71 -9.51 -12.08
C ALA A 26 -11.62 -10.53 -11.73
N ARG A 27 -11.14 -11.28 -12.72
CA ARG A 27 -10.02 -12.24 -12.61
C ARG A 27 -9.01 -12.03 -13.73
N CYS A 28 -7.74 -12.27 -13.43
CA CYS A 28 -6.63 -12.24 -14.39
C CYS A 28 -5.60 -13.27 -13.95
N GLY A 29 -5.34 -14.31 -14.76
CA GLY A 29 -4.46 -15.40 -14.35
C GLY A 29 -4.92 -16.04 -13.03
N GLN A 30 -4.02 -16.10 -12.05
CA GLN A 30 -4.31 -16.59 -10.69
C GLN A 30 -4.83 -15.50 -9.74
N GLY A 31 -4.81 -14.23 -10.16
CA GLY A 31 -5.25 -13.09 -9.36
C GLY A 31 -6.73 -12.76 -9.58
N TRP A 32 -7.31 -12.05 -8.61
CA TRP A 32 -8.67 -11.53 -8.71
C TRP A 32 -8.85 -10.25 -7.90
N LEU A 33 -9.79 -9.42 -8.33
CA LEU A 33 -10.24 -8.24 -7.61
C LEU A 33 -11.58 -8.55 -6.95
N GLU A 34 -11.68 -8.26 -5.67
CA GLU A 34 -12.89 -8.41 -4.87
C GLU A 34 -13.27 -7.07 -4.24
N SER A 35 -14.56 -6.80 -4.12
CA SER A 35 -15.10 -5.74 -3.28
C SER A 35 -15.61 -6.36 -1.99
N ILE A 36 -15.03 -5.99 -0.85
CA ILE A 36 -15.45 -6.43 0.48
C ILE A 36 -15.97 -5.20 1.24
N ASP A 37 -17.28 -5.15 1.50
CA ASP A 37 -17.93 -4.02 2.18
C ASP A 37 -17.60 -2.63 1.57
N GLY A 38 -17.38 -2.60 0.24
CA GLY A 38 -17.03 -1.41 -0.53
C GLY A 38 -15.54 -1.12 -0.63
N TYR A 39 -14.68 -1.89 0.04
CA TYR A 39 -13.23 -1.80 -0.08
C TYR A 39 -12.71 -2.71 -1.19
N ALA A 40 -11.78 -2.21 -2.00
CA ALA A 40 -11.07 -3.01 -2.99
C ALA A 40 -10.03 -3.91 -2.32
N VAL A 41 -10.15 -5.21 -2.56
CA VAL A 41 -9.19 -6.24 -2.13
C VAL A 41 -8.67 -6.97 -3.36
N LEU A 42 -7.39 -6.77 -3.66
CA LEU A 42 -6.71 -7.33 -4.80
C LEU A 42 -5.88 -8.54 -4.36
N HIS A 43 -6.20 -9.70 -4.90
CA HIS A 43 -5.46 -10.92 -4.65
C HIS A 43 -4.49 -11.19 -5.78
N LEU A 44 -3.22 -11.39 -5.44
CA LEU A 44 -2.12 -11.61 -6.38
C LEU A 44 -1.42 -12.92 -6.06
N ARG A 45 -1.03 -13.67 -7.09
CA ARG A 45 -0.29 -14.92 -6.90
C ARG A 45 0.62 -15.23 -8.07
N GLY A 46 1.82 -15.71 -7.78
CA GLY A 46 2.77 -16.22 -8.76
C GLY A 46 4.15 -15.58 -8.66
N THR A 47 4.88 -15.59 -9.78
CA THR A 47 6.16 -14.89 -9.92
C THR A 47 5.98 -13.37 -9.77
N PRO A 48 7.06 -12.61 -9.49
CA PRO A 48 6.99 -11.15 -9.40
C PRO A 48 6.32 -10.52 -10.64
N TYR A 49 6.73 -10.91 -11.84
CA TYR A 49 6.12 -10.41 -13.08
C TYR A 49 4.62 -10.74 -13.18
N GLU A 50 4.20 -11.96 -12.84
CA GLU A 50 2.79 -12.35 -12.88
C GLU A 50 1.95 -11.56 -11.89
N MET A 51 2.42 -11.37 -10.66
CA MET A 51 1.71 -10.56 -9.66
C MET A 51 1.59 -9.11 -10.12
N GLY A 52 2.68 -8.53 -10.66
CA GLY A 52 2.65 -7.21 -11.26
C GLY A 52 1.62 -7.11 -12.37
N TYR A 53 1.64 -8.05 -13.33
CA TYR A 53 0.70 -8.06 -14.45
C TYR A 53 -0.75 -8.16 -13.98
N GLN A 54 -1.03 -9.02 -13.00
CA GLN A 54 -2.35 -9.15 -12.38
C GLN A 54 -2.81 -7.84 -11.75
N HIS A 55 -1.95 -7.16 -10.99
CA HIS A 55 -2.24 -5.86 -10.42
C HIS A 55 -2.58 -4.83 -11.51
N GLY A 56 -1.72 -4.68 -12.50
CA GLY A 56 -1.94 -3.72 -13.58
C GLY A 56 -3.19 -4.00 -14.40
N ALA A 57 -3.49 -5.27 -14.67
CA ALA A 57 -4.66 -5.65 -15.47
C ALA A 57 -5.98 -5.47 -14.70
N LEU A 58 -6.02 -5.85 -13.42
CA LEU A 58 -7.23 -5.81 -12.60
C LEU A 58 -7.55 -4.41 -12.08
N MET A 59 -6.54 -3.57 -11.87
CA MET A 59 -6.69 -2.19 -11.40
C MET A 59 -6.35 -1.15 -12.48
N LYS A 60 -6.42 -1.53 -13.76
CA LYS A 60 -5.92 -0.74 -14.91
C LYS A 60 -6.25 0.75 -14.86
N GLU A 61 -7.53 1.08 -14.72
CA GLU A 61 -7.97 2.49 -14.72
C GLU A 61 -7.51 3.25 -13.47
N HIS A 62 -7.47 2.59 -12.31
CA HIS A 62 -6.91 3.21 -11.09
C HIS A 62 -5.40 3.41 -11.21
N CYS A 63 -4.64 2.43 -11.72
CA CYS A 63 -3.21 2.58 -11.96
C CYS A 63 -2.93 3.72 -12.94
N ARG A 64 -3.66 3.78 -14.06
CA ARG A 64 -3.51 4.83 -15.08
C ARG A 64 -3.81 6.21 -14.53
N SER A 65 -4.96 6.38 -13.87
CA SER A 65 -5.36 7.65 -13.28
C SER A 65 -4.37 8.10 -12.20
N ASN A 66 -3.94 7.20 -11.33
CA ASN A 66 -3.03 7.52 -10.23
C ASN A 66 -1.64 7.92 -10.75
N VAL A 67 -1.05 7.08 -11.62
CA VAL A 67 0.30 7.32 -12.16
C VAL A 67 0.33 8.57 -13.03
N ASP A 68 -0.64 8.77 -13.92
CA ASP A 68 -0.72 9.99 -14.75
C ASP A 68 -0.75 11.26 -13.87
N TYR A 69 -1.60 11.25 -12.85
CA TYR A 69 -1.76 12.38 -11.96
C TYR A 69 -0.47 12.68 -11.17
N LEU A 70 0.14 11.66 -10.58
CA LEU A 70 1.35 11.83 -9.76
C LEU A 70 2.57 12.17 -10.59
N ILE A 71 2.75 11.54 -11.74
CA ILE A 71 3.99 11.62 -12.52
C ILE A 71 3.96 12.75 -13.55
N HIS A 72 2.88 12.87 -14.33
CA HIS A 72 2.83 13.84 -15.42
C HIS A 72 2.23 15.17 -15.00
N ARG A 73 1.21 15.15 -14.13
CA ARG A 73 0.56 16.39 -13.66
C ARG A 73 1.34 16.99 -12.49
N LYS A 74 1.35 16.33 -11.34
CA LYS A 74 2.08 16.82 -10.15
C LYS A 74 3.60 16.75 -10.33
N GLY A 75 4.10 15.63 -10.83
CA GLY A 75 5.53 15.41 -11.03
C GLY A 75 6.16 16.30 -12.11
N GLY A 76 5.35 16.88 -13.00
CA GLY A 76 5.78 17.82 -14.05
C GLY A 76 5.81 19.29 -13.61
N GLU A 77 5.20 19.64 -12.48
CA GLU A 77 5.22 21.01 -11.96
C GLU A 77 6.64 21.38 -11.51
N LEU A 78 7.18 22.49 -12.02
CA LEU A 78 8.50 22.96 -11.60
C LEU A 78 8.43 23.51 -10.17
N VAL A 79 9.27 22.98 -9.30
CA VAL A 79 9.43 23.45 -7.92
C VAL A 79 10.79 24.11 -7.77
N GLU A 80 10.86 25.18 -6.99
CA GLU A 80 12.12 25.84 -6.67
C GLU A 80 12.84 25.06 -5.56
N VAL A 81 14.01 24.52 -5.89
CA VAL A 81 14.92 23.86 -4.95
C VAL A 81 16.19 24.71 -4.86
N GLY A 82 16.17 25.70 -3.98
CA GLY A 82 17.23 26.71 -3.92
C GLY A 82 17.28 27.55 -5.23
N PRO A 83 18.45 27.69 -5.88
CA PRO A 83 18.55 28.46 -7.14
C PRO A 83 18.10 27.68 -8.39
N LEU A 84 17.77 26.39 -8.26
CA LEU A 84 17.42 25.51 -9.38
C LEU A 84 15.90 25.32 -9.46
N LYS A 85 15.38 25.29 -10.68
CA LYS A 85 14.01 24.83 -10.97
C LYS A 85 14.09 23.39 -11.44
N LEU A 86 13.52 22.49 -10.65
CA LEU A 86 13.51 21.06 -10.94
C LEU A 86 12.08 20.54 -10.78
N SER A 87 11.68 19.62 -11.65
CA SER A 87 10.42 18.92 -11.47
C SER A 87 10.60 17.78 -10.44
N PRO A 88 9.60 17.47 -9.61
CA PRO A 88 9.65 16.32 -8.70
C PRO A 88 9.97 15.02 -9.44
N ARG A 89 9.48 14.85 -10.68
CA ARG A 89 9.82 13.70 -11.51
C ARG A 89 11.33 13.57 -11.75
N ALA A 90 11.99 14.66 -12.12
CA ALA A 90 13.44 14.63 -12.36
C ALA A 90 14.23 14.34 -11.07
N ALA A 91 13.74 14.79 -9.90
CA ALA A 91 14.36 14.42 -8.61
C ALA A 91 14.25 12.92 -8.36
N ILE A 92 13.07 12.35 -8.56
CA ILE A 92 12.80 10.91 -8.38
C ILE A 92 13.64 10.07 -9.33
N ASP A 93 13.77 10.46 -10.61
CA ASP A 93 14.62 9.73 -11.55
C ASP A 93 16.09 9.73 -11.12
N GLY A 94 16.57 10.82 -10.51
CA GLY A 94 17.90 10.90 -9.90
C GLY A 94 18.05 9.98 -8.69
N ILE A 95 17.07 9.94 -7.79
CA ILE A 95 17.04 9.04 -6.62
C ILE A 95 17.04 7.58 -7.09
N LEU A 96 16.16 7.24 -8.02
CA LEU A 96 16.08 5.92 -8.65
C LEU A 96 17.43 5.49 -9.23
N ALA A 97 18.13 6.38 -9.94
CA ALA A 97 19.44 6.06 -10.52
C ALA A 97 20.48 5.68 -9.46
N VAL A 98 20.47 6.33 -8.30
CA VAL A 98 21.39 6.04 -7.18
C VAL A 98 21.01 4.73 -6.48
N GLN A 99 19.72 4.55 -6.19
CA GLN A 99 19.19 3.44 -5.42
C GLN A 99 19.09 2.13 -6.20
N ARG A 100 19.03 2.18 -7.54
CA ARG A 100 18.80 1.01 -8.41
C ARG A 100 19.69 -0.20 -8.08
N ARG A 101 20.95 0.02 -7.70
CA ARG A 101 21.91 -1.04 -7.36
C ARG A 101 21.61 -1.78 -6.05
N HIS A 102 20.81 -1.17 -5.18
CA HIS A 102 20.42 -1.72 -3.88
C HIS A 102 19.08 -2.44 -3.94
N VAL A 103 18.34 -2.30 -5.04
CA VAL A 103 17.02 -2.89 -5.22
C VAL A 103 17.15 -4.29 -5.84
N PRO A 104 16.64 -5.34 -5.17
CA PRO A 104 16.57 -6.67 -5.73
C PRO A 104 15.83 -6.70 -7.09
N ALA A 105 16.33 -7.52 -8.03
CA ALA A 105 15.82 -7.57 -9.40
C ALA A 105 14.31 -7.88 -9.48
N TYR A 106 13.79 -8.69 -8.56
CA TYR A 106 12.38 -9.10 -8.55
C TYR A 106 11.40 -7.92 -8.42
N PHE A 107 11.80 -6.81 -7.79
CA PHE A 107 10.95 -5.61 -7.74
C PHE A 107 10.82 -4.94 -9.11
N PHE A 108 11.88 -4.89 -9.90
CA PHE A 108 11.81 -4.38 -11.27
C PHE A 108 11.01 -5.33 -12.16
N GLU A 109 11.09 -6.64 -11.95
CA GLU A 109 10.27 -7.63 -12.66
C GLU A 109 8.78 -7.44 -12.35
N GLU A 110 8.41 -7.21 -11.08
CA GLU A 110 7.02 -6.93 -10.70
C GLU A 110 6.54 -5.58 -11.23
N MET A 111 7.36 -4.53 -11.20
CA MET A 111 7.04 -3.24 -11.82
C MET A 111 6.87 -3.35 -13.34
N ASP A 112 7.67 -4.18 -14.02
CA ASP A 112 7.54 -4.45 -15.45
C ASP A 112 6.22 -5.17 -15.76
N GLY A 113 5.84 -6.15 -14.93
CA GLY A 113 4.54 -6.80 -14.98
C GLY A 113 3.41 -5.79 -14.83
N LEU A 114 3.49 -4.94 -13.80
CA LEU A 114 2.51 -3.88 -13.52
C LEU A 114 2.33 -2.93 -14.70
N ALA A 115 3.44 -2.45 -15.28
CA ALA A 115 3.42 -1.60 -16.45
C ALA A 115 2.72 -2.29 -17.64
N ALA A 116 3.05 -3.57 -17.89
CA ALA A 116 2.47 -4.35 -18.97
C ALA A 116 0.95 -4.60 -18.77
N GLY A 117 0.54 -4.93 -17.55
CA GLY A 117 -0.88 -5.17 -17.21
C GLY A 117 -1.72 -3.89 -17.33
N ALA A 118 -1.18 -2.76 -16.87
CA ALA A 118 -1.86 -1.46 -16.92
C ALA A 118 -1.77 -0.78 -18.29
N GLY A 119 -0.83 -1.18 -19.15
CA GLY A 119 -0.54 -0.50 -20.41
C GLY A 119 0.02 0.91 -20.17
N LEU A 120 1.02 1.01 -19.31
CA LEU A 120 1.75 2.22 -18.92
C LEU A 120 3.23 2.11 -19.32
N ASP A 121 3.92 3.25 -19.43
CA ASP A 121 5.38 3.23 -19.58
C ASP A 121 6.03 2.73 -18.29
N LYS A 122 6.97 1.80 -18.42
CA LYS A 122 7.61 1.19 -17.24
C LYS A 122 8.42 2.19 -16.41
N ASN A 123 8.98 3.25 -17.03
CA ASN A 123 9.72 4.25 -16.28
C ASN A 123 8.79 5.14 -15.46
N ASP A 124 7.53 5.30 -15.85
CA ASP A 124 6.52 5.97 -15.03
C ASP A 124 6.16 5.13 -13.81
N ILE A 125 6.05 3.80 -13.97
CA ILE A 125 5.86 2.88 -12.85
C ILE A 125 7.07 2.89 -11.91
N TYR A 126 8.29 2.87 -12.45
CA TYR A 126 9.50 2.95 -11.63
C TYR A 126 9.53 4.25 -10.84
N ALA A 127 9.30 5.39 -11.48
CA ALA A 127 9.26 6.67 -10.76
C ALA A 127 8.15 6.69 -9.70
N ALA A 128 6.95 6.20 -10.02
CA ALA A 128 5.83 6.18 -9.08
C ALA A 128 6.15 5.39 -7.81
N ASN A 129 6.85 4.25 -7.94
CA ASN A 129 7.22 3.40 -6.81
C ASN A 129 8.38 3.96 -5.96
N PHE A 130 9.03 5.03 -6.41
CA PHE A 130 10.09 5.74 -5.68
C PHE A 130 9.60 7.09 -5.12
N ILE A 131 8.34 7.48 -5.36
CA ILE A 131 7.70 8.63 -4.70
C ILE A 131 7.77 8.54 -3.17
N PRO A 132 7.53 7.38 -2.52
CA PRO A 132 7.51 7.30 -1.06
C PRO A 132 8.79 7.78 -0.38
N GLU A 133 9.94 7.72 -1.06
CA GLU A 133 11.22 8.23 -0.54
C GLU A 133 11.13 9.69 -0.05
N LEU A 134 10.25 10.49 -0.64
CA LEU A 134 10.11 11.90 -0.32
C LEU A 134 9.20 12.18 0.89
N PHE A 135 8.72 11.15 1.59
CA PHE A 135 7.68 11.27 2.61
C PHE A 135 7.99 10.55 3.92
N HIS A 136 7.24 10.95 4.94
CA HIS A 136 7.44 10.56 6.32
C HIS A 136 6.09 10.32 6.97
N CYS A 137 5.96 9.19 7.68
CA CYS A 137 4.71 8.82 8.35
C CYS A 137 4.86 8.83 9.87
N SER A 138 3.77 8.55 10.58
CA SER A 138 3.75 8.36 12.02
C SER A 138 3.30 6.94 12.38
N GLY A 139 3.92 6.32 13.38
CA GLY A 139 3.56 4.97 13.82
C GLY A 139 3.81 4.78 15.32
N PHE A 140 3.25 3.70 15.86
CA PHE A 140 3.50 3.30 17.24
C PHE A 140 3.46 1.77 17.39
N ALA A 141 4.28 1.27 18.29
CA ALA A 141 4.21 -0.10 18.79
C ALA A 141 4.26 -0.08 20.30
N VAL A 142 3.23 -0.61 20.96
CA VAL A 142 3.14 -0.70 22.43
C VAL A 142 2.89 -2.15 22.82
N MET A 143 3.66 -2.64 23.80
CA MET A 143 3.63 -4.05 24.22
C MET A 143 4.08 -4.21 25.68
N GLY A 144 3.92 -5.43 26.23
CA GLY A 144 4.44 -5.76 27.56
C GLY A 144 3.79 -4.93 28.66
N SER A 145 4.58 -4.27 29.51
CA SER A 145 4.04 -3.46 30.62
C SER A 145 3.32 -2.19 30.17
N ALA A 146 3.42 -1.80 28.89
CA ALA A 146 2.67 -0.67 28.34
C ALA A 146 1.21 -1.02 28.02
N THR A 147 0.81 -2.30 28.08
CA THR A 147 -0.53 -2.78 27.73
C THR A 147 -1.11 -3.65 28.86
N ARG A 148 -2.45 -3.72 28.98
CA ARG A 148 -3.11 -4.36 30.15
C ARG A 148 -2.75 -5.84 30.32
N ASP A 149 -2.51 -6.53 29.21
CA ASP A 149 -2.32 -7.98 29.14
C ASP A 149 -1.04 -8.39 28.40
N GLY A 150 -0.14 -7.45 28.13
CA GLY A 150 1.10 -7.69 27.39
C GLY A 150 0.92 -7.78 25.87
N THR A 151 -0.31 -7.69 25.34
CA THR A 151 -0.59 -7.73 23.90
C THR A 151 0.17 -6.62 23.18
N LEU A 152 0.75 -6.95 22.01
CA LEU A 152 1.31 -5.95 21.09
C LEU A 152 0.18 -5.27 20.33
N TYR A 153 0.12 -3.95 20.43
CA TYR A 153 -0.65 -3.11 19.51
C TYR A 153 0.33 -2.37 18.60
N HIS A 154 0.21 -2.61 17.31
CA HIS A 154 0.96 -1.92 16.27
C HIS A 154 -0.03 -1.11 15.44
N GLY A 155 0.18 0.21 15.39
CA GLY A 155 -0.63 1.10 14.58
C GLY A 155 0.24 2.03 13.77
N ARG A 156 -0.30 2.46 12.63
CA ARG A 156 0.32 3.44 11.76
C ARG A 156 -0.71 4.43 11.24
N VAL A 157 -0.27 5.67 11.07
CA VAL A 157 -0.98 6.75 10.40
C VAL A 157 -0.17 7.14 9.15
N LEU A 158 -0.81 7.02 7.98
CA LEU A 158 -0.21 7.34 6.68
C LEU A 158 -0.81 8.65 6.18
N ASP A 159 -0.03 9.72 6.23
CA ASP A 159 -0.49 11.06 5.89
C ASP A 159 0.14 11.53 4.58
N TYR A 160 -0.66 11.53 3.51
CA TYR A 160 -0.33 12.20 2.24
C TYR A 160 -1.24 13.42 2.04
N ALA A 161 -0.75 14.39 1.26
CA ALA A 161 -1.55 15.57 0.94
C ALA A 161 -2.81 15.17 0.14
N ILE A 162 -3.97 15.72 0.50
CA ILE A 162 -5.27 15.34 -0.09
C ILE A 162 -5.29 15.59 -1.60
N ASP A 163 -4.61 16.64 -2.06
CA ASP A 163 -4.50 17.01 -3.46
C ASP A 163 -3.61 16.05 -4.26
N TRP A 164 -3.02 15.03 -3.64
CA TRP A 164 -2.33 13.93 -4.32
C TRP A 164 -3.29 12.83 -4.77
N ARG A 165 -4.51 12.81 -4.22
CA ARG A 165 -5.61 11.93 -4.62
C ARG A 165 -5.35 10.43 -4.46
N LEU A 166 -4.29 10.04 -3.75
CA LEU A 166 -3.94 8.65 -3.46
C LEU A 166 -5.10 7.89 -2.79
N GLN A 167 -5.89 8.56 -1.94
CA GLN A 167 -7.07 8.00 -1.29
C GLN A 167 -8.15 7.48 -2.26
N GLU A 168 -8.19 8.00 -3.49
CA GLU A 168 -9.14 7.54 -4.53
C GLU A 168 -8.69 6.22 -5.18
N HIS A 169 -7.47 5.78 -4.88
CA HIS A 169 -6.82 4.61 -5.45
C HIS A 169 -6.36 3.61 -4.38
N ALA A 170 -6.86 3.73 -3.15
CA ALA A 170 -6.52 2.84 -2.03
C ALA A 170 -6.98 1.40 -2.29
N VAL A 171 -6.11 0.43 -1.97
CA VAL A 171 -6.37 -1.00 -2.18
C VAL A 171 -5.65 -1.83 -1.11
N LEU A 172 -6.32 -2.88 -0.63
CA LEU A 172 -5.68 -3.94 0.15
C LEU A 172 -5.16 -5.00 -0.82
N ILE A 173 -3.87 -5.29 -0.81
CA ILE A 173 -3.29 -6.35 -1.62
C ILE A 173 -3.04 -7.57 -0.73
N VAL A 174 -3.61 -8.72 -1.10
CA VAL A 174 -3.29 -10.03 -0.52
C VAL A 174 -2.41 -10.76 -1.52
N ALA A 175 -1.12 -10.87 -1.22
CA ALA A 175 -0.12 -11.42 -2.14
C ALA A 175 0.36 -12.81 -1.69
N GLU A 176 0.40 -13.74 -2.64
CA GLU A 176 0.96 -15.09 -2.52
C GLU A 176 2.13 -15.27 -3.51
N PRO A 177 3.32 -14.70 -3.21
CA PRO A 177 4.48 -14.82 -4.08
C PRO A 177 4.96 -16.28 -4.19
N GLU A 178 5.40 -16.68 -5.38
CA GLU A 178 6.04 -17.97 -5.58
C GLU A 178 7.33 -18.08 -4.75
N GLY A 179 7.43 -19.12 -3.92
CA GLY A 179 8.59 -19.33 -3.04
C GLY A 179 8.71 -18.33 -1.89
N GLY A 180 7.74 -17.43 -1.71
CA GLY A 180 7.74 -16.42 -0.64
C GLY A 180 6.68 -16.67 0.43
N ILE A 181 6.64 -15.79 1.43
CA ILE A 181 5.65 -15.82 2.51
C ILE A 181 4.45 -14.98 2.08
N PRO A 182 3.21 -15.50 2.12
CA PRO A 182 2.03 -14.70 1.85
C PRO A 182 1.92 -13.50 2.78
N PHE A 183 1.51 -12.36 2.25
CA PHE A 183 1.41 -11.11 3.00
C PHE A 183 0.23 -10.25 2.56
N VAL A 184 -0.14 -9.33 3.44
CA VAL A 184 -1.11 -8.27 3.17
C VAL A 184 -0.39 -6.94 3.15
N ASN A 185 -0.66 -6.13 2.13
CA ASN A 185 -0.12 -4.78 1.96
C ASN A 185 -1.28 -3.78 1.85
N VAL A 186 -1.25 -2.71 2.64
CA VAL A 186 -2.19 -1.60 2.52
C VAL A 186 -1.51 -0.52 1.69
N THR A 187 -1.98 -0.31 0.47
CA THR A 187 -1.28 0.51 -0.53
C THR A 187 -2.26 1.16 -1.52
N TYR A 188 -1.73 1.64 -2.64
CA TYR A 188 -2.47 2.29 -3.72
C TYR A 188 -2.27 1.56 -5.04
N ALA A 189 -3.27 1.64 -5.94
CA ALA A 189 -3.14 1.10 -7.29
C ALA A 189 -1.93 1.73 -8.01
N GLY A 190 -1.06 0.87 -8.56
CA GLY A 190 0.20 1.29 -9.20
C GLY A 190 1.44 1.24 -8.29
N PHE A 191 1.28 0.89 -7.01
CA PHE A 191 2.36 0.79 -6.04
C PHE A 191 2.53 -0.68 -5.62
N ILE A 192 3.72 -1.24 -5.83
CA ILE A 192 4.07 -2.62 -5.45
C ILE A 192 4.74 -2.67 -4.08
N GLY A 193 5.40 -1.57 -3.70
CA GLY A 193 6.09 -1.43 -2.43
C GLY A 193 5.15 -1.45 -1.22
N SER A 194 5.70 -1.73 -0.04
CA SER A 194 4.94 -1.78 1.20
C SER A 194 5.51 -0.83 2.23
N VAL A 195 4.65 0.07 2.72
CA VAL A 195 4.94 0.85 3.92
C VAL A 195 4.16 0.31 5.12
N THR A 196 3.01 -0.35 4.91
CA THR A 196 2.21 -1.08 5.92
C THR A 196 1.85 -2.45 5.41
N GLY A 197 2.08 -3.44 6.26
CA GLY A 197 1.63 -4.78 5.99
C GLY A 197 1.84 -5.72 7.15
N MET A 198 1.39 -6.94 6.95
CA MET A 198 1.70 -8.06 7.82
C MET A 198 1.80 -9.34 6.99
N ASN A 199 2.56 -10.32 7.45
CA ASN A 199 2.72 -11.58 6.74
C ASN A 199 2.11 -12.76 7.51
N ALA A 200 2.01 -13.90 6.83
CA ALA A 200 1.51 -15.15 7.40
C ALA A 200 2.38 -15.74 8.53
N GLN A 201 3.55 -15.15 8.80
CA GLN A 201 4.44 -15.51 9.91
C GLN A 201 4.36 -14.53 11.09
N HIS A 202 3.27 -13.75 11.16
CA HIS A 202 2.98 -12.83 12.27
C HIS A 202 3.99 -11.69 12.42
N VAL A 203 4.69 -11.31 11.35
CA VAL A 203 5.49 -10.08 11.30
C VAL A 203 4.61 -8.96 10.76
N ALA A 204 4.54 -7.85 11.49
CA ALA A 204 3.86 -6.64 11.06
C ALA A 204 4.89 -5.51 10.86
N ILE A 205 4.74 -4.76 9.78
CA ILE A 205 5.62 -3.64 9.42
C ILE A 205 4.82 -2.34 9.36
N GLY A 206 5.47 -1.27 9.82
CA GLY A 206 4.93 0.07 9.83
C GLY A 206 6.10 1.04 9.77
N GLU A 207 6.09 1.92 8.79
CA GLU A 207 7.10 2.95 8.61
C GLU A 207 6.73 4.21 9.40
N MET A 208 7.77 4.89 9.88
CA MET A 208 7.72 6.20 10.50
C MET A 208 8.90 7.02 9.99
N GLY A 209 8.64 8.29 9.71
CA GLY A 209 9.66 9.17 9.15
C GLY A 209 10.87 9.32 10.05
N GLY A 210 12.05 9.37 9.42
CA GLY A 210 13.33 9.62 10.09
C GLY A 210 14.08 10.80 9.45
N GLY A 211 15.17 11.23 10.07
CA GLY A 211 16.01 12.33 9.58
C GLY A 211 16.92 11.97 8.39
N GLY A 212 16.56 10.97 7.59
CA GLY A 212 17.38 10.38 6.52
C GLY A 212 17.28 11.07 5.15
N LEU A 213 16.49 12.13 5.02
CA LEU A 213 16.26 12.81 3.74
C LEU A 213 17.59 13.25 3.10
N GLY A 214 17.83 12.83 1.86
CA GLY A 214 19.08 13.11 1.13
C GLY A 214 20.12 11.99 1.18
N HIS A 215 19.95 10.98 2.04
CA HIS A 215 20.84 9.82 2.13
C HIS A 215 20.38 8.68 1.23
N TRP A 216 20.37 8.92 -0.09
CA TRP A 216 19.78 8.01 -1.08
C TRP A 216 20.67 6.84 -1.51
N ASP A 217 21.90 6.71 -1.01
CA ASP A 217 22.76 5.57 -1.34
C ASP A 217 22.46 4.37 -0.43
N GLY A 218 21.28 3.77 -0.63
CA GLY A 218 20.81 2.63 0.16
C GLY A 218 19.57 1.97 -0.45
N VAL A 219 18.99 1.02 0.30
CA VAL A 219 17.74 0.36 -0.07
C VAL A 219 16.60 1.40 0.06
N PRO A 220 15.73 1.56 -0.95
CA PRO A 220 14.56 2.42 -0.85
C PRO A 220 13.64 1.99 0.30
N MET A 221 12.91 2.94 0.85
CA MET A 221 11.96 2.72 1.94
C MET A 221 10.82 1.77 1.56
N ALA A 222 10.25 1.92 0.36
CA ALA A 222 9.08 1.15 -0.05
C ALA A 222 9.41 -0.19 -0.72
N VAL A 223 10.69 -0.43 -1.04
CA VAL A 223 11.15 -1.52 -1.91
C VAL A 223 12.05 -2.47 -1.12
#